data_AF-A0A1I6R205-F1
#
_entry.id   AF-A0A1I6R205-F1
#
_cell.length_a   1.000
_cell.length_b   1.000
_cell.length_c   1.000
_cell.angle_alpha   90.00
_cell.angle_beta   90.00
_cell.angle_gamma   90.00
#
_symmetry.space_group_name_H-M   'P 1'
#
loop_
_entity.id
_entity.type
_entity.pdbx_description
1 polymer ?
#
loop_
_entity_poly.entity_id
_entity_poly.type
_entity_poly.pdbx_seq_one_letter_code
_entity_poly.pdbx_strand_id
1 'polypeptide(L)'
;MKNGVDDYLIGWQNGSELKIYRDFEVVSFIGIQNKWIYTVDRLLDVNLLDIIRYKTATETLNELIKLIPKDEDIYITSTPIEHDLRDVHFYKLDLPLRIDYAIQVGLGVARSISHSKEYRLYPITMDLPEGTIDKKTLELIRLKLYAQLIKGKESIDESLKALWQSDKCQLKQLLFADIEEVETLFDEWFKTS
;
A
#
# COMPACT_ATOMS: atom_id res chain seq x y z
N MET A 1 14.85 -22.11 -5.14
CA MET A 1 14.55 -20.90 -4.38
C MET A 1 13.31 -20.30 -5.00
N LYS A 2 12.16 -20.44 -4.34
CA LYS A 2 10.85 -19.99 -4.81
C LYS A 2 10.10 -19.47 -3.58
N ASN A 3 9.27 -18.45 -3.76
CA ASN A 3 8.48 -17.67 -2.78
C ASN A 3 9.01 -16.26 -2.53
N GLY A 4 9.35 -15.52 -3.60
CA GLY A 4 9.63 -14.07 -3.52
C GLY A 4 8.57 -13.25 -4.25
N VAL A 5 8.58 -11.93 -4.06
CA VAL A 5 7.70 -11.01 -4.83
C VAL A 5 7.78 -11.22 -6.34
N ASP A 6 8.94 -11.63 -6.85
CA ASP A 6 9.19 -11.89 -8.28
C ASP A 6 8.26 -12.98 -8.85
N ASP A 7 7.80 -13.92 -8.02
CA ASP A 7 6.86 -14.97 -8.45
C ASP A 7 5.46 -14.41 -8.76
N TYR A 8 5.15 -13.21 -8.25
CA TYR A 8 3.86 -12.55 -8.42
C TYR A 8 3.93 -11.31 -9.31
N LEU A 9 5.12 -10.82 -9.67
CA LEU A 9 5.26 -9.60 -10.47
C LEU A 9 4.93 -9.88 -11.94
N ILE A 10 3.76 -9.42 -12.40
CA ILE A 10 3.33 -9.54 -13.81
C ILE A 10 4.09 -8.53 -14.69
N GLY A 11 4.34 -7.33 -14.16
CA GLY A 11 5.05 -6.28 -14.88
C GLY A 11 5.08 -4.96 -14.13
N TRP A 12 5.83 -4.01 -14.68
CA TRP A 12 5.93 -2.65 -14.15
C TRP A 12 6.02 -1.63 -15.28
N GLN A 13 5.70 -0.37 -14.97
CA GLN A 13 5.86 0.75 -15.89
C GLN A 13 6.40 1.97 -15.15
N ASN A 14 7.21 2.78 -15.84
CA ASN A 14 7.68 4.05 -15.32
C ASN A 14 6.59 5.14 -15.46
N GLY A 15 6.45 5.98 -14.43
CA GLY A 15 5.43 7.01 -14.35
C GLY A 15 5.63 8.20 -15.29
N SER A 16 6.82 8.39 -15.86
CA SER A 16 7.10 9.44 -16.87
C SER A 16 6.17 9.39 -18.09
N GLU A 17 5.61 8.22 -18.37
CA GLU A 17 4.71 7.98 -19.51
C GLU A 17 3.23 8.21 -19.15
N LEU A 18 2.93 8.43 -17.87
CA LEU A 18 1.56 8.43 -17.35
C LEU A 18 1.14 9.84 -16.88
N LYS A 19 -0.15 10.14 -17.04
CA LYS A 19 -0.78 11.36 -16.53
C LYS A 19 -1.96 11.02 -15.63
N ILE A 20 -1.94 11.56 -14.41
CA ILE A 20 -3.05 11.46 -13.45
C ILE A 20 -4.32 12.04 -14.09
N TYR A 21 -5.46 11.39 -13.87
CA TYR A 21 -6.80 11.72 -14.42
C TYR A 21 -6.96 11.59 -15.94
N ARG A 22 -5.91 11.22 -16.67
CA ARG A 22 -5.99 10.87 -18.09
C ARG A 22 -5.77 9.37 -18.32
N ASP A 23 -4.70 8.85 -17.72
CA ASP A 23 -4.28 7.47 -17.93
C ASP A 23 -4.65 6.59 -16.73
N PHE A 24 -4.61 7.17 -15.52
CA PHE A 24 -4.96 6.50 -14.27
C PHE A 24 -5.53 7.47 -13.23
N GLU A 25 -6.15 6.92 -12.20
CA GLU A 25 -6.58 7.64 -11.00
C GLU A 25 -6.07 6.92 -9.75
N VAL A 26 -5.77 7.66 -8.68
CA VAL A 26 -5.42 7.09 -7.38
C VAL A 26 -6.72 6.71 -6.66
N VAL A 27 -6.85 5.43 -6.32
CA VAL A 27 -8.05 4.88 -5.68
C VAL A 27 -7.81 4.40 -4.24
N SER A 28 -6.59 4.53 -3.73
CA SER A 28 -6.29 4.35 -2.31
C SER A 28 -6.43 5.66 -1.54
N PHE A 29 -7.03 5.58 -0.37
CA PHE A 29 -7.29 6.71 0.52
C PHE A 29 -6.75 6.40 1.91
N ILE A 30 -6.23 7.41 2.57
CA ILE A 30 -5.79 7.35 3.97
C ILE A 30 -6.69 8.24 4.80
N GLY A 31 -6.91 7.84 6.04
CA GLY A 31 -7.51 8.70 7.04
C GLY A 31 -6.50 9.09 8.11
N ILE A 32 -6.64 10.30 8.60
CA ILE A 32 -5.79 10.90 9.62
C ILE A 32 -6.68 11.22 10.81
N GLN A 33 -6.34 10.67 11.97
CA GLN A 33 -7.01 10.93 13.24
C GLN A 33 -5.95 11.06 14.32
N ASN A 34 -6.02 12.12 15.14
CA ASN A 34 -5.06 12.36 16.24
C ASN A 34 -3.57 12.32 15.79
N LYS A 35 -3.28 12.81 14.57
CA LYS A 35 -1.94 12.79 13.93
C LYS A 35 -1.41 11.42 13.53
N TRP A 36 -2.22 10.37 13.64
CA TRP A 36 -1.91 9.03 13.17
C TRP A 36 -2.54 8.76 11.81
N ILE A 37 -1.87 7.92 11.01
CA ILE A 37 -2.33 7.50 9.68
C ILE A 37 -2.92 6.10 9.81
N TYR A 38 -4.13 5.93 9.29
CA TYR A 38 -4.85 4.66 9.27
C TYR A 38 -5.38 4.41 7.86
N THR A 39 -5.66 3.15 7.56
CA THR A 39 -6.47 2.82 6.40
C THR A 39 -7.93 3.27 6.63
N VAL A 40 -8.59 3.70 5.55
CA VAL A 40 -9.94 4.27 5.66
C VAL A 40 -11.00 3.22 6.01
N ASP A 41 -10.83 1.99 5.55
CA ASP A 41 -11.69 0.86 5.91
C ASP A 41 -11.71 0.61 7.41
N ARG A 42 -10.56 0.71 8.07
CA ARG A 42 -10.46 0.59 9.53
C ARG A 42 -11.08 1.79 10.25
N LEU A 43 -10.79 3.01 9.81
CA LEU A 43 -11.28 4.22 10.47
C LEU A 43 -12.79 4.37 10.40
N LEU A 44 -13.40 3.98 9.28
CA LEU A 44 -14.83 4.16 9.02
C LEU A 44 -15.64 2.86 9.13
N ASP A 45 -15.00 1.74 9.44
CA ASP A 45 -15.61 0.40 9.46
C ASP A 45 -16.36 0.07 8.15
N VAL A 46 -15.67 0.20 7.01
CA VAL A 46 -16.24 0.00 5.68
C VAL A 46 -15.41 -0.89 4.78
N ASN A 47 -16.06 -1.62 3.86
CA ASN A 47 -15.35 -2.34 2.81
C ASN A 47 -15.02 -1.39 1.64
N LEU A 48 -13.78 -0.88 1.62
CA LEU A 48 -13.33 0.07 0.60
C LEU A 48 -13.37 -0.49 -0.83
N LEU A 49 -13.14 -1.80 -1.02
CA LEU A 49 -13.20 -2.43 -2.34
C LEU A 49 -14.60 -2.36 -2.97
N ASP A 50 -15.65 -2.49 -2.15
CA ASP A 50 -17.03 -2.42 -2.62
C ASP A 50 -17.40 -1.01 -3.11
N ILE A 51 -16.83 0.01 -2.47
CA ILE A 51 -17.04 1.41 -2.83
C ILE A 51 -16.32 1.73 -4.15
N ILE A 52 -15.03 1.39 -4.25
CA ILE A 52 -14.19 1.78 -5.40
C ILE A 52 -14.60 1.09 -6.69
N ARG A 53 -15.07 -0.16 -6.63
CA ARG A 53 -15.32 -0.99 -7.82
C ARG A 53 -16.21 -0.32 -8.87
N TYR A 54 -17.10 0.59 -8.46
CA TYR A 54 -18.08 1.22 -9.32
C TYR A 54 -18.01 2.75 -9.36
N LYS A 55 -17.00 3.36 -8.71
CA LYS A 55 -16.91 4.81 -8.52
C LYS A 55 -15.53 5.31 -8.90
N THR A 56 -15.47 6.53 -9.45
CA THR A 56 -14.22 7.28 -9.62
C THR A 56 -13.57 7.61 -8.28
N ALA A 57 -12.31 8.03 -8.29
CA ALA A 57 -11.60 8.48 -7.09
C ALA A 57 -12.35 9.63 -6.39
N THR A 58 -12.84 10.61 -7.17
CA THR A 58 -13.61 11.75 -6.64
C THR A 58 -14.93 11.32 -6.01
N GLU A 59 -15.68 10.43 -6.67
CA GLU A 59 -16.93 9.90 -6.12
C GLU A 59 -16.69 9.08 -4.85
N THR A 60 -15.65 8.26 -4.84
CA THR A 60 -15.22 7.48 -3.67
C THR A 60 -14.91 8.41 -2.51
N LEU A 61 -14.06 9.42 -2.71
CA LEU A 61 -13.70 10.39 -1.67
C LEU A 61 -14.93 11.09 -1.09
N ASN A 62 -15.84 11.55 -1.96
CA ASN A 62 -17.06 12.21 -1.54
C ASN A 62 -17.98 11.31 -0.70
N GLU A 63 -17.98 10.00 -0.94
CA GLU A 63 -18.71 9.06 -0.11
C GLU A 63 -18.02 8.79 1.22
N LEU A 64 -16.70 8.62 1.21
CA LEU A 64 -15.92 8.42 2.43
C LEU A 64 -16.09 9.62 3.38
N ILE A 65 -16.07 10.84 2.87
CA ILE A 65 -16.31 12.06 3.67
C ILE A 65 -17.69 12.07 4.33
N LYS A 66 -18.72 11.53 3.66
CA LYS A 66 -20.10 11.48 4.23
C LYS A 66 -20.24 10.48 5.37
N LEU A 67 -19.33 9.52 5.46
CA LEU A 67 -19.31 8.49 6.49
C LEU A 67 -18.57 8.92 7.75
N ILE A 68 -17.82 10.04 7.69
CA ILE A 68 -17.12 10.58 8.85
C ILE A 68 -18.14 10.97 9.93
N PRO A 69 -18.02 10.46 11.17
CA PRO A 69 -18.86 10.89 12.28
C PRO A 69 -18.71 12.39 12.53
N LYS A 70 -19.83 13.09 12.76
CA LYS A 70 -19.85 14.56 12.89
C LYS A 70 -19.02 15.10 14.07
N ASP A 71 -18.81 14.27 15.08
CA ASP A 71 -18.15 14.64 16.33
C ASP A 71 -16.68 14.16 16.39
N GLU A 72 -16.14 13.63 15.27
CA GLU A 72 -14.77 13.15 15.19
C GLU A 72 -13.90 14.02 14.29
N ASP A 73 -12.67 14.28 14.74
CA ASP A 73 -11.65 14.99 13.96
C ASP A 73 -10.91 14.00 13.06
N ILE A 74 -11.59 13.57 12.00
CA ILE A 74 -11.05 12.68 10.96
C ILE A 74 -10.89 13.47 9.67
N TYR A 75 -9.71 13.39 9.08
CA TYR A 75 -9.43 13.90 7.74
C TYR A 75 -9.13 12.74 6.78
N ILE A 76 -9.73 12.76 5.59
CA ILE A 76 -9.51 11.73 4.57
C ILE A 76 -8.93 12.37 3.31
N THR A 77 -7.91 11.73 2.74
CA THR A 77 -7.27 12.15 1.49
C THR A 77 -6.84 10.94 0.68
N SER A 78 -6.64 11.12 -0.64
CA SER A 78 -5.94 10.12 -1.45
C SER A 78 -4.53 9.87 -0.91
N THR A 79 -4.01 8.65 -1.06
CA THR A 79 -2.61 8.35 -0.74
C THR A 79 -1.67 9.26 -1.53
N PRO A 80 -0.65 9.85 -0.89
CA PRO A 80 0.32 10.72 -1.57
C PRO A 80 1.01 10.02 -2.74
N ILE A 81 1.28 10.77 -3.80
CA ILE A 81 2.07 10.36 -4.96
C ILE A 81 3.03 11.49 -5.31
N GLU A 82 4.24 11.17 -5.79
CA GLU A 82 5.22 12.19 -6.17
C GLU A 82 4.64 13.12 -7.25
N HIS A 83 4.90 14.43 -7.12
CA HIS A 83 4.49 15.40 -8.12
C HIS A 83 5.17 15.17 -9.47
N ASP A 84 6.42 14.72 -9.45
CA ASP A 84 7.16 14.29 -10.62
C ASP A 84 7.14 12.76 -10.72
N LEU A 85 6.44 12.22 -11.71
CA LEU A 85 6.26 10.78 -11.87
C LEU A 85 7.45 10.11 -12.57
N ARG A 86 8.48 10.86 -12.99
CA ARG A 86 9.63 10.29 -13.73
C ARG A 86 10.35 9.18 -12.98
N ASP A 87 10.36 9.25 -11.66
CA ASP A 87 11.03 8.29 -10.80
C ASP A 87 10.04 7.39 -10.04
N VAL A 88 8.77 7.35 -10.45
CA VAL A 88 7.74 6.50 -9.83
C VAL A 88 7.50 5.26 -10.66
N HIS A 89 7.57 4.09 -10.03
CA HIS A 89 7.21 2.82 -10.67
C HIS A 89 5.80 2.38 -10.29
N PHE A 90 5.06 1.89 -11.28
CA PHE A 90 3.74 1.30 -11.12
C PHE A 90 3.81 -0.20 -11.39
N TYR A 91 3.55 -1.02 -10.36
CA TYR A 91 3.69 -2.46 -10.37
C TYR A 91 2.34 -3.17 -10.52
N LYS A 92 2.28 -4.20 -11.36
CA LYS A 92 1.11 -5.09 -11.49
C LYS A 92 1.48 -6.45 -10.91
N LEU A 93 0.70 -6.93 -9.94
CA LEU A 93 0.92 -8.21 -9.27
C LEU A 93 -0.20 -9.20 -9.61
N ASP A 94 0.15 -10.49 -9.65
CA ASP A 94 -0.78 -11.62 -9.74
C ASP A 94 -1.23 -12.06 -8.34
N LEU A 95 -1.82 -11.11 -7.61
CA LEU A 95 -2.36 -11.31 -6.27
C LEU A 95 -3.72 -10.61 -6.16
N PRO A 96 -4.64 -11.12 -5.32
CA PRO A 96 -5.87 -10.39 -5.00
C PRO A 96 -5.57 -8.96 -4.52
N LEU A 97 -6.33 -7.99 -4.99
CA LEU A 97 -6.16 -6.61 -4.54
C LEU A 97 -6.63 -6.45 -3.09
N ARG A 98 -5.75 -5.94 -2.23
CA ARG A 98 -6.04 -5.55 -0.85
C ARG A 98 -5.52 -4.14 -0.62
N ILE A 99 -6.40 -3.14 -0.74
CA ILE A 99 -6.02 -1.72 -0.70
C ILE A 99 -5.51 -1.34 0.70
N ASP A 100 -6.15 -1.89 1.73
CA ASP A 100 -5.74 -1.82 3.12
C ASP A 100 -4.29 -2.28 3.30
N TYR A 101 -3.96 -3.49 2.87
CA TYR A 101 -2.60 -4.04 2.99
C TYR A 101 -1.57 -3.25 2.20
N ALA A 102 -1.95 -2.70 1.03
CA ALA A 102 -1.06 -1.85 0.26
C ALA A 102 -0.68 -0.59 1.05
N ILE A 103 -1.69 0.10 1.58
CA ILE A 103 -1.48 1.33 2.36
C ILE A 103 -0.67 1.04 3.62
N GLN A 104 -0.97 -0.04 4.34
CA GLN A 104 -0.26 -0.45 5.55
C GLN A 104 1.26 -0.53 5.37
N VAL A 105 1.73 -0.94 4.19
CA VAL A 105 3.16 -1.10 3.89
C VAL A 105 3.73 0.03 3.02
N GLY A 106 3.03 1.16 2.91
CA GLY A 106 3.51 2.34 2.20
C GLY A 106 3.39 2.23 0.67
N LEU A 107 2.38 1.51 0.17
CA LEU A 107 2.02 1.44 -1.24
C LEU A 107 0.64 2.07 -1.47
N GLY A 108 0.54 2.91 -2.50
CA GLY A 108 -0.72 3.39 -3.03
C GLY A 108 -1.21 2.47 -4.14
N VAL A 109 -2.49 2.64 -4.50
CA VAL A 109 -3.19 1.89 -5.53
C VAL A 109 -3.71 2.87 -6.57
N ALA A 110 -3.25 2.68 -7.81
CA ALA A 110 -3.75 3.37 -8.98
C ALA A 110 -4.61 2.43 -9.82
N ARG A 111 -5.65 2.97 -10.44
CA ARG A 111 -6.52 2.26 -11.38
C ARG A 111 -6.44 2.89 -12.76
N SER A 112 -6.39 2.07 -13.81
CA SER A 112 -6.48 2.57 -15.18
C SER A 112 -7.85 3.18 -15.47
N ILE A 113 -7.87 4.35 -16.11
CA ILE A 113 -9.12 4.99 -16.55
C ILE A 113 -9.76 4.23 -17.72
N SER A 114 -8.94 3.65 -18.61
CA SER A 114 -9.43 2.88 -19.75
C SER A 114 -9.81 1.44 -19.40
N HIS A 115 -9.26 0.89 -18.32
CA HIS A 115 -9.53 -0.47 -17.85
C HIS A 115 -9.75 -0.51 -16.34
N SER A 116 -11.00 -0.30 -15.90
CA SER A 116 -11.36 -0.18 -14.47
C SER A 116 -11.12 -1.41 -13.59
N LYS A 117 -10.69 -2.54 -14.17
CA LYS A 117 -10.26 -3.74 -13.43
C LYS A 117 -8.75 -3.86 -13.31
N GLU A 118 -8.00 -2.96 -13.93
CA GLU A 118 -6.54 -2.96 -13.88
C GLU A 118 -6.04 -2.03 -12.81
N TYR A 119 -5.49 -2.63 -11.76
CA TYR A 119 -4.89 -1.94 -10.63
C TYR A 119 -3.38 -2.09 -10.66
N ARG A 120 -2.70 -1.06 -10.18
CA ARG A 120 -1.25 -1.05 -9.99
C ARG A 120 -0.90 -0.46 -8.65
N LEU A 121 0.15 -1.01 -8.06
CA LEU A 121 0.73 -0.49 -6.83
C LEU A 121 1.82 0.51 -7.16
N TYR A 122 1.95 1.56 -6.37
CA TYR A 122 3.03 2.53 -6.48
C TYR A 122 3.54 2.89 -5.08
N PRO A 123 4.81 3.27 -4.90
CA PRO A 123 5.31 3.66 -3.59
C PRO A 123 4.70 4.97 -3.12
N ILE A 124 4.17 5.01 -1.89
CA ILE A 124 3.79 6.27 -1.24
C ILE A 124 5.08 7.03 -0.91
N THR A 125 5.13 8.29 -1.32
CA THR A 125 6.22 9.21 -1.00
C THR A 125 6.29 9.42 0.50
N MET A 126 7.45 9.14 1.09
CA MET A 126 7.74 9.40 2.50
C MET A 126 9.13 10.00 2.62
N ASP A 127 9.29 10.94 3.54
CA ASP A 127 10.62 11.42 3.93
C ASP A 127 11.31 10.30 4.72
N LEU A 128 12.08 9.47 4.02
CA LEU A 128 12.92 8.47 4.66
C LEU A 128 14.23 9.12 5.13
N PRO A 129 14.80 8.70 6.28
CA PRO A 129 16.10 9.20 6.73
C PRO A 129 17.17 9.05 5.65
N GLU A 130 17.98 10.09 5.44
CA GLU A 130 19.07 10.07 4.46
C GLU A 130 20.05 8.92 4.75
N GLY A 131 20.37 8.13 3.72
CA GLY A 131 21.64 7.40 3.66
C GLY A 131 21.66 5.89 3.82
N THR A 132 20.55 5.14 3.84
CA THR A 132 20.66 3.70 4.16
C THR A 132 20.15 2.68 3.14
N ILE A 133 19.26 3.01 2.19
CA ILE A 133 18.77 2.02 1.19
C ILE A 133 18.42 2.73 -0.12
N ASP A 134 18.78 2.14 -1.27
CA ASP A 134 18.37 2.67 -2.56
C ASP A 134 16.83 2.56 -2.75
N LYS A 135 16.25 3.52 -3.48
CA LYS A 135 14.79 3.63 -3.70
C LYS A 135 14.17 2.34 -4.22
N LYS A 136 14.86 1.65 -5.14
CA LYS A 136 14.35 0.43 -5.77
C LYS A 136 14.32 -0.74 -4.80
N THR A 137 15.34 -0.88 -3.95
CA THR A 137 15.35 -1.88 -2.89
C THR A 137 14.22 -1.64 -1.90
N LEU A 138 13.96 -0.39 -1.52
CA LEU A 138 12.82 -0.03 -0.66
C LEU A 138 11.48 -0.42 -1.30
N GLU A 139 11.28 -0.08 -2.57
CA GLU A 139 10.09 -0.45 -3.34
C GLU A 139 9.87 -1.97 -3.34
N LEU A 140 10.93 -2.74 -3.61
CA LEU A 140 10.88 -4.21 -3.59
C LEU A 140 10.54 -4.77 -2.21
N ILE A 141 11.11 -4.21 -1.14
CA ILE A 141 10.79 -4.64 0.23
C ILE A 141 9.33 -4.38 0.56
N ARG A 142 8.78 -3.21 0.18
CA ARG A 142 7.35 -2.92 0.37
C ARG A 142 6.44 -3.89 -0.39
N LEU A 143 6.79 -4.23 -1.64
CA LEU A 143 6.05 -5.23 -2.39
C LEU A 143 6.12 -6.63 -1.76
N LYS A 144 7.26 -7.00 -1.17
CA LYS A 144 7.38 -8.24 -0.38
C LYS A 144 6.51 -8.23 0.87
N LEU A 145 6.53 -7.14 1.63
CA LEU A 145 5.66 -6.96 2.80
C LEU A 145 4.18 -7.08 2.40
N TYR A 146 3.77 -6.44 1.29
CA TYR A 146 2.42 -6.55 0.75
C TYR A 146 2.05 -7.99 0.37
N ALA A 147 2.91 -8.66 -0.40
CA ALA A 147 2.68 -10.05 -0.79
C ALA A 147 2.58 -10.97 0.44
N GLN A 148 3.42 -10.74 1.45
CA GLN A 148 3.38 -11.49 2.70
C GLN A 148 2.08 -11.27 3.47
N LEU A 149 1.54 -10.05 3.52
CA LEU A 149 0.23 -9.77 4.14
C LEU A 149 -0.91 -10.53 3.46
N ILE A 150 -0.86 -10.63 2.13
CA ILE A 150 -1.87 -11.38 1.36
C ILE A 150 -1.76 -12.88 1.60
N LYS A 151 -0.53 -13.42 1.54
CA LYS A 151 -0.31 -14.86 1.63
C LYS A 151 -0.33 -15.40 3.05
N GLY A 152 -0.07 -14.54 4.05
CA GLY A 152 0.02 -14.93 5.45
C GLY A 152 0.91 -16.16 5.65
N LYS A 153 0.49 -17.09 6.53
CA LYS A 153 1.24 -18.32 6.81
C LYS A 153 1.25 -19.34 5.66
N GLU A 154 0.47 -19.15 4.59
CA GLU A 154 0.45 -20.08 3.45
C GLU A 154 1.77 -20.09 2.68
N SER A 155 2.47 -18.96 2.67
CA SER A 155 3.77 -18.81 2.00
C SER A 155 4.57 -17.75 2.73
N ILE A 156 5.61 -18.20 3.44
CA ILE A 156 6.54 -17.32 4.16
C ILE A 156 7.68 -16.93 3.22
N ASP A 157 7.90 -15.62 3.06
CA ASP A 157 9.11 -15.09 2.41
C ASP A 157 10.27 -15.20 3.42
N GLU A 158 11.14 -16.20 3.20
CA GLU A 158 12.28 -16.47 4.09
C GLU A 158 13.28 -15.32 4.16
N SER A 159 13.40 -14.51 3.10
CA SER A 159 14.29 -13.35 3.11
C SER A 159 13.74 -12.23 3.98
N LEU A 160 12.42 -12.01 3.93
CA LEU A 160 11.73 -11.05 4.77
C LEU A 160 11.71 -11.50 6.22
N LYS A 161 11.46 -12.80 6.48
CA LYS A 161 11.55 -13.40 7.82
C LYS A 161 12.93 -13.21 8.43
N ALA A 162 13.99 -13.53 7.68
CA ALA A 162 15.37 -13.35 8.15
C ALA A 162 15.66 -11.88 8.49
N LEU A 163 15.23 -10.95 7.63
CA LEU A 163 15.40 -9.52 7.87
C LEU A 163 14.58 -9.03 9.08
N TRP A 164 13.36 -9.54 9.28
CA TRP A 164 12.55 -9.23 10.46
C TRP A 164 13.19 -9.71 11.75
N GLN A 165 13.84 -10.88 11.74
CA GLN A 165 14.53 -11.40 12.90
C GLN A 165 15.86 -10.69 13.19
N SER A 166 16.58 -10.23 12.16
CA SER A 166 17.87 -9.54 12.34
C SER A 166 17.74 -8.04 12.57
N ASP A 167 16.81 -7.38 11.87
CA ASP A 167 16.61 -5.93 11.91
C ASP A 167 15.12 -5.55 11.78
N LYS A 168 14.34 -5.96 12.77
CA LYS A 168 12.92 -5.60 12.90
C LYS A 168 12.69 -4.09 12.83
N CYS A 169 13.60 -3.29 13.41
CA CYS A 169 13.45 -1.84 13.51
C CYS A 169 13.43 -1.21 12.11
N GLN A 170 14.34 -1.62 11.23
CA GLN A 170 14.38 -1.14 9.85
C GLN A 170 13.09 -1.46 9.09
N LEU A 171 12.55 -2.66 9.21
CA LEU A 171 11.30 -3.02 8.53
C LEU A 171 10.09 -2.26 9.07
N LYS A 172 10.04 -2.00 10.38
CA LYS A 172 8.98 -1.17 10.99
C LYS A 172 8.95 0.25 10.44
N GLN A 173 10.11 0.83 10.10
CA GLN A 173 10.19 2.17 9.50
C GLN A 173 9.59 2.22 8.08
N LEU A 174 9.37 1.07 7.44
CA LEU A 174 8.75 0.98 6.12
C LEU A 174 7.22 0.88 6.20
N LEU A 175 6.67 0.57 7.37
CA LEU A 175 5.23 0.53 7.61
C LEU A 175 4.68 1.96 7.67
N PHE A 176 3.45 2.13 7.20
CA PHE A 176 2.88 3.45 6.94
C PHE A 176 1.57 3.69 7.69
N ALA A 177 0.68 2.71 7.72
CA ALA A 177 -0.59 2.78 8.43
C ALA A 177 -0.79 1.51 9.26
N ASP A 178 -1.54 1.61 10.36
CA ASP A 178 -1.90 0.45 11.21
C ASP A 178 -0.69 -0.36 11.69
N ILE A 179 0.41 0.34 11.98
CA ILE A 179 1.74 -0.22 12.19
C ILE A 179 1.73 -1.32 13.26
N GLU A 180 1.05 -1.10 14.39
CA GLU A 180 1.00 -2.05 15.51
C GLU A 180 0.33 -3.37 15.14
N GLU A 181 -0.73 -3.32 14.33
CA GLU A 181 -1.47 -4.49 13.87
C GLU A 181 -0.63 -5.32 12.90
N VAL A 182 -0.03 -4.65 11.93
CA VAL A 182 0.87 -5.27 10.94
C VAL A 182 2.08 -5.91 11.62
N GLU A 183 2.67 -5.22 12.60
CA GLU A 183 3.78 -5.75 13.39
C GLU A 183 3.38 -7.04 14.14
N THR A 184 2.18 -7.06 14.73
CA THR A 184 1.67 -8.23 15.44
C THR A 184 1.53 -9.44 14.51
N LEU A 185 0.95 -9.23 13.31
CA LEU A 185 0.82 -10.27 12.30
C LEU A 185 2.19 -10.84 11.87
N PHE A 186 3.13 -9.96 11.55
CA PHE A 186 4.48 -10.40 11.15
C PHE A 186 5.22 -11.12 12.27
N ASP A 187 5.11 -10.65 13.52
CA ASP A 187 5.66 -11.36 14.67
C ASP A 187 5.10 -12.78 14.79
N GLU A 188 3.79 -12.96 14.61
CA GLU A 188 3.17 -14.28 14.67
C GLU A 188 3.60 -15.21 13.53
N TRP A 189 3.79 -14.68 12.33
CA TRP A 189 4.15 -15.47 11.15
C TRP A 189 5.63 -15.85 11.16
N PHE A 190 6.48 -14.92 11.56
CA PHE A 190 7.93 -15.07 11.53
C PHE A 190 8.54 -15.68 12.81
N LYS A 191 7.75 -15.88 13.87
CA LYS A 191 8.15 -16.64 15.08
C LYS A 191 8.31 -18.14 14.84
N THR A 192 7.68 -18.70 13.80
CA THR A 192 7.69 -20.15 13.56
C THR A 192 9.08 -20.60 13.09
N SER A 193 9.77 -21.36 13.95
CA SER A 193 11.14 -21.89 13.76
C SER A 193 11.11 -23.21 12.99
#